data_AF-A0A3N2CW35-F1
#
_entry.id   AF-A0A3N2CW35-F1
#
_cell.length_a   1.000
_cell.length_b   1.000
_cell.length_c   1.000
_cell.angle_alpha   90.00
_cell.angle_beta   90.00
_cell.angle_gamma   90.00
#
_symmetry.space_group_name_H-M   'P 1'
#
loop_
_entity.id
_entity.type
_entity.pdbx_description
1 polymer ?
#
loop_
_entity_poly.entity_id
_entity_poly.type
_entity_poly.pdbx_seq_one_letter_code
_entity_poly.pdbx_strand_id
1 'polypeptide(L)'
;MKKTLTPTLSAFARGEAIQPIGFLPNGRPVYPIAGGAEDPPVDPPADKTFTQAEVDAIVLKRAERVAADKFPDYADLKAKAARVDELDAANATELEKAVAKARAEGAAEVQSSANTRLVNAEARALAAEQKFRNPGLAVKAIDLRDVKVSDDGTPDAAAIKTLLADLAKDEPYLIDEGKNTPRPDPTQGGGQGRPSKAADGLAEAERRFGKQRAGTQQ
;
A
#
# COMPACT_ATOMS: atom_id res chain seq x y z
N MET A 1 55.09 58.62 -88.80
CA MET A 1 54.31 59.87 -88.95
C MET A 1 53.39 60.00 -87.74
N LYS A 2 53.60 61.03 -86.91
CA LYS A 2 52.71 61.39 -85.80
C LYS A 2 51.46 62.04 -86.39
N LYS A 3 50.28 61.48 -86.13
CA LYS A 3 49.01 62.22 -86.15
C LYS A 3 48.26 61.85 -84.88
N THR A 4 48.70 62.46 -83.79
CA THR A 4 47.89 62.70 -82.59
C THR A 4 46.75 63.63 -82.99
N LEU A 5 45.51 63.26 -82.69
CA LEU A 5 44.40 64.17 -82.34
C LEU A 5 43.19 63.30 -81.99
N THR A 6 43.18 62.78 -80.76
CA THR A 6 41.94 62.57 -80.02
C THR A 6 41.32 63.94 -79.68
N PRO A 7 39.99 64.01 -79.54
CA PRO A 7 39.50 64.49 -78.26
C PRO A 7 38.42 63.54 -77.75
N THR A 8 38.87 62.38 -77.29
CA THR A 8 38.09 61.51 -76.42
C THR A 8 38.09 62.12 -75.01
N LEU A 9 36.91 62.19 -74.40
CA LEU A 9 36.67 62.43 -72.97
C LEU A 9 37.03 63.78 -72.32
N SER A 10 37.83 64.68 -72.91
CA SER A 10 38.28 65.90 -72.19
C SER A 10 37.41 67.17 -72.35
N ALA A 11 36.39 67.17 -73.21
CA ALA A 11 35.51 68.33 -73.45
C ALA A 11 34.28 68.36 -72.53
N PHE A 12 33.68 67.20 -72.23
CA PHE A 12 32.48 67.13 -71.38
C PHE A 12 32.76 67.49 -69.90
N ALA A 13 33.98 67.23 -69.41
CA ALA A 13 34.40 67.59 -68.06
C ALA A 13 34.83 69.06 -67.89
N ARG A 14 34.93 69.84 -68.98
CA ARG A 14 35.38 71.26 -68.97
C ARG A 14 34.32 72.26 -69.44
N GLY A 15 33.08 71.83 -69.67
CA GLY A 15 31.98 72.72 -70.06
C GLY A 15 32.07 73.29 -71.49
N GLU A 16 32.93 72.73 -72.34
CA GLU A 16 33.04 73.15 -73.75
C GLU A 16 32.11 72.32 -74.66
N ALA A 17 31.46 73.00 -75.61
CA ALA A 17 30.46 72.42 -76.50
C ALA A 17 31.08 71.39 -77.45
N ILE A 18 30.52 70.17 -77.44
CA ILE A 18 30.92 69.08 -78.35
C ILE A 18 30.42 69.41 -79.76
N GLN A 19 31.33 69.49 -80.74
CA GLN A 19 31.00 69.72 -82.14
C GLN A 19 30.34 68.45 -82.73
N PRO A 20 29.22 68.56 -83.46
CA PRO A 20 28.60 67.42 -84.12
C PRO A 20 29.47 66.87 -85.24
N ILE A 21 29.43 65.55 -85.48
CA ILE A 21 30.23 64.89 -86.52
C ILE A 21 29.59 65.08 -87.91
N GLY A 22 28.32 65.45 -87.96
CA GLY A 22 27.59 65.80 -89.18
C GLY A 22 26.14 66.14 -88.89
N PHE A 23 25.42 66.59 -89.93
CA PHE A 23 23.99 66.87 -89.87
C PHE A 23 23.22 65.95 -90.81
N LEU A 24 22.08 65.45 -90.35
CA LEU A 24 21.14 64.72 -91.19
C LEU A 24 20.50 65.66 -92.22
N PRO A 25 19.91 65.15 -93.32
CA PRO A 25 19.25 65.97 -94.36
C PRO A 25 18.10 66.85 -93.85
N ASN A 26 17.60 66.59 -92.64
CA ASN A 26 16.59 67.36 -91.93
C ASN A 26 17.18 68.37 -90.91
N GLY A 27 18.49 68.65 -90.99
CA GLY A 27 19.17 69.67 -90.20
C GLY A 27 19.47 69.30 -88.74
N ARG A 28 19.29 68.03 -88.33
CA ARG A 28 19.56 67.61 -86.94
C ARG A 28 21.02 67.17 -86.76
N PRO A 29 21.72 67.65 -85.71
CA PRO A 29 23.12 67.26 -85.44
C PRO A 29 23.22 65.81 -84.97
N VAL A 30 24.20 65.08 -85.50
CA VAL A 30 24.52 63.70 -85.11
C VAL A 30 25.77 63.70 -84.22
N TYR A 31 25.61 63.16 -83.01
CA TYR A 31 26.68 63.01 -82.02
C TYR A 31 27.16 61.54 -81.97
N PRO A 32 28.45 61.28 -81.69
CA PRO A 32 28.96 59.91 -81.57
C PRO A 32 28.35 59.21 -80.35
N ILE A 33 27.71 58.06 -80.57
CA ILE A 33 27.17 57.20 -79.52
C ILE A 33 28.22 56.12 -79.23
N ALA A 34 28.72 56.05 -78.00
CA ALA A 34 29.56 54.95 -77.54
C ALA A 34 28.71 53.67 -77.48
N GLY A 35 29.08 52.67 -78.29
CA GLY A 35 28.39 51.38 -78.40
C GLY A 35 28.43 50.57 -77.10
N GLY A 36 27.34 49.84 -76.86
CA GLY A 36 27.03 49.10 -75.64
C GLY A 36 28.02 47.98 -75.29
N ALA A 37 28.36 47.91 -74.01
CA ALA A 37 28.98 46.77 -73.37
C ALA A 37 27.95 45.64 -73.20
N GLU A 38 28.41 44.40 -73.31
CA GLU A 38 27.63 43.19 -72.97
C GLU A 38 27.19 43.25 -71.50
N ASP A 39 25.92 43.00 -71.23
CA ASP A 39 25.40 42.87 -69.86
C ASP A 39 26.10 41.71 -69.14
N PRO A 40 26.53 41.88 -67.87
CA PRO A 40 27.09 40.77 -67.09
C PRO A 40 26.00 39.71 -66.80
N PRO A 41 26.37 38.43 -66.64
CA PRO A 41 25.41 37.36 -66.41
C PRO A 41 24.70 37.56 -65.07
N VAL A 42 23.37 37.51 -65.07
CA VAL A 42 22.53 37.48 -63.86
C VAL A 42 22.48 36.03 -63.37
N ASP A 43 23.18 35.73 -62.28
CA ASP A 43 23.06 34.45 -61.58
C ASP A 43 21.64 34.27 -61.00
N PRO A 44 21.02 33.08 -61.14
CA PRO A 44 19.73 32.80 -60.49
C PRO A 44 19.88 32.81 -58.96
N PRO A 45 18.86 33.26 -58.20
CA PRO A 45 18.95 33.30 -56.74
C PRO A 45 19.12 31.89 -56.19
N ALA A 46 20.17 31.68 -55.39
CA ALA A 46 20.40 30.43 -54.70
C ALA A 46 19.19 30.07 -53.81
N ASP A 47 18.58 28.92 -54.07
CA ASP A 47 17.52 28.37 -53.24
C ASP A 47 18.03 28.16 -51.80
N LYS A 48 17.36 28.80 -50.83
CA LYS A 48 17.70 28.66 -49.41
C LYS A 48 17.31 27.25 -48.95
N THR A 49 18.29 26.37 -48.80
CA THR A 49 18.11 25.05 -48.20
C THR A 49 18.14 25.20 -46.68
N PHE A 50 17.07 24.78 -46.00
CA PHE A 50 17.07 24.70 -44.54
C PHE A 50 17.95 23.55 -44.09
N THR A 51 18.73 23.78 -43.05
CA THR A 51 19.45 22.72 -42.34
C THR A 51 18.46 21.90 -41.49
N GLN A 52 18.79 20.65 -41.19
CA GLN A 52 17.92 19.80 -40.35
C GLN A 52 17.65 20.45 -38.98
N ALA A 53 18.65 21.13 -38.41
CA ALA A 53 18.49 21.86 -37.16
C ALA A 53 17.48 23.02 -37.26
N GLU A 54 17.43 23.72 -38.40
CA GLU A 54 16.43 24.77 -38.63
C GLU A 54 15.03 24.19 -38.82
N VAL A 55 14.92 23.06 -39.51
CA VAL A 55 13.64 22.33 -39.65
C VAL A 55 13.14 21.86 -38.27
N ASP A 56 14.00 21.25 -37.46
CA ASP A 56 13.65 20.78 -36.12
C ASP A 56 13.22 21.94 -35.21
N ALA A 57 13.91 23.08 -35.30
CA ALA A 57 13.54 24.30 -34.57
C ALA A 57 12.17 24.85 -35.01
N ILE A 58 11.86 24.84 -36.31
CA ILE A 58 10.56 25.28 -36.85
C ILE A 58 9.44 24.33 -36.37
N VAL A 59 9.69 23.02 -36.37
CA VAL A 59 8.73 22.01 -35.91
C VAL A 59 8.47 22.16 -34.41
N LEU A 60 9.50 22.30 -33.59
CA LEU A 60 9.38 22.58 -32.14
C LEU A 60 8.53 23.82 -31.89
N LYS A 61 8.85 24.93 -32.56
CA LYS A 61 8.15 26.22 -32.39
C LYS A 61 6.69 26.18 -32.86
N ARG A 62 6.35 25.29 -33.80
CA ARG A 62 4.96 25.06 -34.23
C ARG A 62 4.24 24.13 -33.26
N ALA A 63 4.91 23.10 -32.76
CA ALA A 63 4.37 22.18 -31.75
C ALA A 63 4.04 22.91 -30.45
N GLU A 64 4.93 23.79 -29.96
CA GLU A 64 4.69 24.61 -28.76
C GLU A 64 3.45 25.50 -28.91
N ARG A 65 3.26 26.11 -30.07
CA ARG A 65 2.10 26.98 -30.34
C ARG A 65 0.80 26.20 -30.36
N VAL A 66 0.79 25.06 -31.05
CA VAL A 66 -0.38 24.16 -31.09
C VAL A 66 -0.65 23.57 -29.71
N ALA A 67 0.38 23.26 -28.93
CA ALA A 67 0.24 22.79 -27.55
C ALA A 67 -0.39 23.86 -26.66
N ALA A 68 0.04 25.12 -26.76
CA ALA A 68 -0.55 26.24 -26.03
C ALA A 68 -2.01 26.51 -26.43
N ASP A 69 -2.34 26.43 -27.73
CA ASP A 69 -3.70 26.72 -28.23
C ASP A 69 -4.70 25.58 -27.97
N LYS A 70 -4.26 24.32 -28.08
CA LYS A 70 -5.13 23.14 -27.99
C LYS A 70 -5.15 22.50 -26.61
N PHE A 71 -4.08 22.69 -25.83
CA PHE A 71 -3.89 22.01 -24.57
C PHE A 71 -3.40 23.00 -23.48
N PRO A 72 -4.12 24.10 -23.22
CA PRO A 72 -3.74 25.08 -22.20
C PRO A 72 -3.60 24.43 -20.81
N ASP A 73 -4.45 23.45 -20.51
CA ASP A 73 -4.54 22.81 -19.20
C ASP A 73 -3.55 21.65 -19.03
N TYR A 74 -2.77 21.30 -20.07
CA TYR A 74 -1.91 20.12 -20.04
C TYR A 74 -0.76 20.26 -19.05
N ALA A 75 -0.20 21.46 -18.91
CA ALA A 75 0.79 21.76 -17.89
C ALA A 75 0.22 21.55 -16.48
N ASP A 76 -1.02 22.01 -16.24
CA ASP A 76 -1.70 21.86 -14.95
C ASP A 76 -2.09 20.41 -14.66
N LEU A 77 -2.56 19.66 -15.67
CA LEU A 77 -2.86 18.24 -15.55
C LEU A 77 -1.60 17.42 -15.26
N LYS A 78 -0.48 17.73 -15.91
CA LYS A 78 0.80 17.10 -15.64
C LYS A 78 1.30 17.40 -14.22
N ALA A 79 1.14 18.64 -13.75
CA ALA A 79 1.48 19.02 -12.38
C ALA A 79 0.59 18.32 -11.34
N LYS A 80 -0.72 18.18 -11.61
CA LYS A 80 -1.66 17.44 -10.76
C LYS A 80 -1.35 15.94 -10.73
N ALA A 81 -1.03 15.34 -11.87
CA ALA A 81 -0.63 13.94 -11.95
C ALA A 81 0.63 13.69 -11.11
N ALA A 82 1.66 14.52 -11.28
CA ALA A 82 2.87 14.44 -10.47
C ALA A 82 2.60 14.57 -8.96
N ARG A 83 1.70 15.47 -8.55
CA ARG A 83 1.29 15.59 -7.14
C ARG A 83 0.51 14.37 -6.63
N VAL A 84 -0.35 13.78 -7.45
CA VAL A 84 -1.09 12.57 -7.07
C VAL A 84 -0.12 11.40 -6.92
N ASP A 85 0.83 11.24 -7.83
CA ASP A 85 1.87 10.20 -7.74
C ASP A 85 2.74 10.38 -6.49
N GLU A 86 3.12 11.61 -6.15
CA GLU A 86 3.85 11.93 -4.91
C GLU A 86 3.03 11.62 -3.65
N LEU A 87 1.74 11.98 -3.64
CA LEU A 87 0.84 11.69 -2.51
C LEU A 87 0.56 10.20 -2.36
N ASP A 88 0.36 9.48 -3.46
CA ASP A 88 0.13 8.03 -3.44
C ASP A 88 1.39 7.29 -2.98
N ALA A 89 2.58 7.72 -3.41
CA ALA A 89 3.84 7.18 -2.90
C ALA A 89 4.02 7.45 -1.40
N ALA A 90 3.74 8.68 -0.94
CA ALA A 90 3.81 9.02 0.48
C ALA A 90 2.80 8.20 1.31
N ASN A 91 1.53 8.19 0.89
CA ASN A 91 0.45 7.47 1.56
C ASN A 91 0.68 5.96 1.56
N ALA A 92 1.19 5.37 0.47
CA ALA A 92 1.52 3.94 0.44
C ALA A 92 2.53 3.58 1.54
N THR A 93 3.59 4.37 1.70
CA THR A 93 4.60 4.11 2.74
C THR A 93 4.07 4.34 4.16
N GLU A 94 3.18 5.31 4.35
CA GLU A 94 2.52 5.53 5.64
C GLU A 94 1.53 4.42 5.97
N LEU A 95 0.78 3.94 4.97
CA LEU A 95 -0.18 2.85 5.10
C LEU A 95 0.52 1.53 5.40
N GLU A 96 1.66 1.26 4.77
CA GLU A 96 2.50 0.11 5.11
C GLU A 96 2.99 0.17 6.57
N LYS A 97 3.45 1.33 7.03
CA LYS A 97 3.85 1.54 8.44
C LYS A 97 2.66 1.39 9.39
N ALA A 98 1.50 1.93 9.03
CA ALA A 98 0.28 1.83 9.82
C ALA A 98 -0.22 0.38 9.92
N VAL A 99 -0.19 -0.38 8.83
CA VAL A 99 -0.55 -1.80 8.80
C VAL A 99 0.46 -2.63 9.60
N ALA A 100 1.76 -2.35 9.49
CA ALA A 100 2.77 -3.03 10.29
C ALA A 100 2.57 -2.77 11.79
N LYS A 101 2.29 -1.53 12.17
CA LYS A 101 1.97 -1.15 13.55
C LYS A 101 0.69 -1.82 14.05
N ALA A 102 -0.38 -1.79 13.27
CA ALA A 102 -1.65 -2.44 13.63
C ALA A 102 -1.50 -3.96 13.77
N ARG A 103 -0.68 -4.61 12.93
CA ARG A 103 -0.37 -6.05 13.09
C ARG A 103 0.43 -6.33 14.35
N ALA A 104 1.42 -5.50 14.67
CA ALA A 104 2.22 -5.66 15.89
C ALA A 104 1.36 -5.46 17.15
N GLU A 105 0.52 -4.44 17.16
CA GLU A 105 -0.43 -4.17 18.26
C GLU A 105 -1.45 -5.30 18.41
N GLY A 106 -2.06 -5.74 17.30
CA GLY A 106 -3.00 -6.86 17.32
C GLY A 106 -2.36 -8.18 17.76
N ALA A 107 -1.12 -8.46 17.33
CA ALA A 107 -0.38 -9.63 17.78
C ALA A 107 -0.09 -9.57 19.29
N ALA A 108 0.32 -8.41 19.80
CA ALA A 108 0.58 -8.21 21.23
C ALA A 108 -0.69 -8.37 22.08
N GLU A 109 -1.82 -7.82 21.63
CA GLU A 109 -3.10 -7.95 22.33
C GLU A 109 -3.57 -9.41 22.36
N VAL A 110 -3.53 -10.10 21.22
CA VAL A 110 -3.89 -11.52 21.13
C VAL A 110 -2.99 -12.38 22.01
N GLN A 111 -1.67 -12.16 21.98
CA GLN A 111 -0.72 -12.87 22.84
C GLN A 111 -0.99 -12.61 24.32
N SER A 112 -1.25 -11.37 24.73
CA SER A 112 -1.55 -11.06 26.14
C SER A 112 -2.82 -11.76 26.63
N SER A 113 -3.88 -11.79 25.80
CA SER A 113 -5.14 -12.44 26.12
C SER A 113 -4.99 -13.97 26.19
N ALA A 114 -4.19 -14.55 25.29
CA ALA A 114 -3.89 -15.97 25.27
C ALA A 114 -3.06 -16.37 26.49
N ASN A 115 -2.00 -15.62 26.80
CA ASN A 115 -1.16 -15.84 27.98
C ASN A 115 -1.98 -15.77 29.27
N THR A 116 -2.87 -14.78 29.38
CA THR A 116 -3.80 -14.68 30.52
C THR A 116 -4.67 -15.92 30.67
N ARG A 117 -5.20 -16.47 29.55
CA ARG A 117 -6.01 -17.70 29.59
C ARG A 117 -5.19 -18.91 29.98
N LEU A 118 -3.95 -19.03 29.47
CA LEU A 118 -3.03 -20.12 29.79
C LEU A 118 -2.66 -20.12 31.28
N VAL A 119 -2.23 -18.96 31.80
CA VAL A 119 -1.89 -18.80 33.23
C VAL A 119 -3.10 -19.13 34.12
N ASN A 120 -4.30 -18.66 33.75
CA ASN A 120 -5.52 -18.98 34.50
C ASN A 120 -5.87 -20.47 34.46
N ALA A 121 -5.68 -21.14 33.32
CA ALA A 121 -5.96 -22.57 33.18
C ALA A 121 -4.99 -23.41 34.02
N GLU A 122 -3.70 -23.09 33.95
CA GLU A 122 -2.66 -23.75 34.74
C GLU A 122 -2.88 -23.52 36.23
N ALA A 123 -3.14 -22.28 36.65
CA ALA A 123 -3.43 -21.97 38.05
C ALA A 123 -4.67 -22.70 38.57
N ARG A 124 -5.70 -22.91 37.75
CA ARG A 124 -6.87 -23.73 38.13
C ARG A 124 -6.50 -25.20 38.28
N ALA A 125 -5.65 -25.74 37.40
CA ALA A 125 -5.20 -27.12 37.49
C ALA A 125 -4.37 -27.35 38.76
N LEU A 126 -3.43 -26.45 39.06
CA LEU A 126 -2.60 -26.48 40.25
C LEU A 126 -3.40 -26.27 41.54
N ALA A 127 -4.42 -25.40 41.52
CA ALA A 127 -5.33 -25.25 42.65
C ALA A 127 -6.17 -26.51 42.89
N ALA A 128 -6.59 -27.22 41.84
CA ALA A 128 -7.26 -28.51 42.00
C ALA A 128 -6.31 -29.56 42.61
N GLU A 129 -5.04 -29.58 42.20
CA GLU A 129 -4.01 -30.46 42.78
C GLU A 129 -3.80 -30.21 44.28
N GLN A 130 -3.80 -28.94 44.70
CA GLN A 130 -3.69 -28.54 46.11
C GLN A 130 -5.00 -28.69 46.92
N LYS A 131 -6.03 -29.33 46.35
CA LYS A 131 -7.33 -29.59 46.99
C LYS A 131 -8.09 -28.32 47.41
N PHE A 132 -7.98 -27.25 46.62
CA PHE A 132 -8.87 -26.10 46.82
C PHE A 132 -10.32 -26.52 46.57
N ARG A 133 -11.22 -26.22 47.52
CA ARG A 133 -12.66 -26.46 47.44
C ARG A 133 -13.29 -25.80 46.21
N ASN A 134 -12.77 -24.63 45.83
CA ASN A 134 -13.15 -23.93 44.59
C ASN A 134 -11.90 -23.41 43.86
N PRO A 135 -11.38 -24.17 42.88
CA PRO A 135 -10.21 -23.76 42.09
C PRO A 135 -10.43 -22.44 41.33
N GLY A 136 -11.66 -22.16 40.91
CA GLY A 136 -11.98 -20.93 40.18
C GLY A 136 -11.93 -19.67 41.06
N LEU A 137 -12.25 -19.80 42.34
CA LEU A 137 -12.12 -18.70 43.31
C LEU A 137 -10.66 -18.46 43.71
N ALA A 138 -9.89 -19.53 43.89
CA ALA A 138 -8.46 -19.44 44.19
C ALA A 138 -7.72 -18.60 43.14
N VAL A 139 -7.96 -18.88 41.86
CA VAL A 139 -7.37 -18.12 40.73
C VAL A 139 -7.79 -16.65 40.69
N LYS A 140 -8.96 -16.30 41.23
CA LYS A 140 -9.39 -14.89 41.33
C LYS A 140 -8.79 -14.16 42.53
N ALA A 141 -8.37 -14.90 43.54
CA ALA A 141 -7.82 -14.34 44.78
C ALA A 141 -6.32 -14.06 44.68
N ILE A 142 -5.59 -14.79 43.83
CA ILE A 142 -4.15 -14.58 43.58
C ILE A 142 -3.91 -13.54 42.46
N ASP A 143 -2.86 -12.74 42.61
CA ASP A 143 -2.40 -11.86 41.52
C ASP A 143 -1.49 -12.66 40.57
N LEU A 144 -1.96 -12.83 39.33
CA LEU A 144 -1.28 -13.60 38.28
C LEU A 144 -0.60 -12.71 37.25
N ARG A 145 -0.65 -11.38 37.41
CA ARG A 145 -0.16 -10.42 36.41
C ARG A 145 1.35 -10.53 36.17
N ASP A 146 2.10 -10.87 37.21
CA ASP A 146 3.56 -10.98 37.16
C ASP A 146 4.06 -12.37 36.77
N VAL A 147 3.15 -13.33 36.55
CA VAL A 147 3.53 -14.69 36.15
C VAL A 147 3.98 -14.68 34.69
N LYS A 148 5.25 -14.99 34.48
CA LYS A 148 5.84 -15.09 33.14
C LYS A 148 5.35 -16.35 32.43
N VAL A 149 5.12 -16.20 31.13
CA VAL A 149 4.88 -17.29 30.20
C VAL A 149 6.09 -17.38 29.29
N SER A 150 6.69 -18.58 29.19
CA SER A 150 7.82 -18.84 28.30
C SER A 150 7.39 -18.79 26.84
N ASP A 151 8.36 -18.72 25.92
CA ASP A 151 8.12 -18.70 24.47
C ASP A 151 7.36 -19.93 23.95
N ASP A 152 7.43 -21.05 24.69
CA ASP A 152 6.69 -22.29 24.42
C ASP A 152 5.22 -22.27 24.93
N GLY A 153 4.75 -21.15 25.47
CA GLY A 153 3.39 -21.01 26.02
C GLY A 153 3.21 -21.66 27.39
N THR A 154 4.29 -22.00 28.08
CA THR A 154 4.24 -22.63 29.41
C THR A 154 4.36 -21.57 30.51
N PRO A 155 3.36 -21.43 31.41
CA PRO A 155 3.45 -20.56 32.59
C PRO A 155 4.45 -21.08 33.63
N ASP A 156 5.02 -20.18 34.43
CA ASP A 156 5.86 -20.57 35.58
C ASP A 156 5.02 -21.26 36.68
N ALA A 157 4.96 -22.59 36.61
CA ALA A 157 4.23 -23.42 37.56
C ALA A 157 4.79 -23.34 39.00
N ALA A 158 6.08 -23.07 39.18
CA ALA A 158 6.68 -22.97 40.51
C ALA A 158 6.25 -21.70 41.22
N ALA A 159 6.24 -20.57 40.51
CA ALA A 159 5.72 -19.31 41.01
C ALA A 159 4.23 -19.43 41.39
N ILE A 160 3.42 -20.03 40.50
CA ILE A 160 1.98 -20.24 40.75
C ILE A 160 1.76 -21.14 41.97
N LYS A 161 2.50 -22.24 42.12
CA LYS A 161 2.40 -23.14 43.28
C LYS A 161 2.71 -22.43 44.59
N THR A 162 3.67 -21.52 44.58
CA THR A 162 4.08 -20.74 45.76
C THR A 162 2.95 -19.77 46.17
N LEU A 163 2.40 -19.03 45.21
CA LEU A 163 1.26 -18.12 45.46
C LEU A 163 0.03 -18.87 45.98
N LEU A 164 -0.27 -20.05 45.42
CA LEU A 164 -1.35 -20.89 45.91
C LEU A 164 -1.08 -21.42 47.32
N ALA A 165 0.15 -21.80 47.64
CA ALA A 165 0.51 -22.27 48.97
C ALA A 165 0.40 -21.16 50.03
N ASP A 166 0.71 -19.91 49.67
CA ASP A 166 0.51 -18.76 50.56
C ASP A 166 -0.98 -18.45 50.74
N LEU A 167 -1.76 -18.46 49.66
CA LEU A 167 -3.23 -18.35 49.75
C LEU A 167 -3.84 -19.44 50.64
N ALA A 168 -3.34 -20.68 50.57
CA ALA A 168 -3.81 -21.77 51.40
C ALA A 168 -3.55 -21.55 52.90
N LYS A 169 -2.49 -20.81 53.26
CA LYS A 169 -2.18 -20.44 54.65
C LYS A 169 -3.04 -19.29 55.13
N ASP A 170 -3.22 -18.27 54.29
CA ASP A 170 -3.98 -17.07 54.62
C ASP A 170 -5.48 -17.35 54.70
N GLU A 171 -5.98 -18.19 53.79
CA GLU A 171 -7.40 -18.53 53.68
C GLU A 171 -7.64 -20.05 53.78
N PRO A 172 -7.46 -20.68 54.97
CA PRO A 172 -7.58 -22.12 55.13
C PRO A 172 -8.95 -22.69 54.76
N TYR A 173 -10.01 -21.88 54.85
CA TYR A 173 -11.38 -22.29 54.48
C TYR A 173 -11.54 -22.60 52.99
N LEU A 174 -10.58 -22.17 52.15
CA LEU A 174 -10.55 -22.48 50.73
C LEU A 174 -10.06 -23.90 50.45
N ILE A 175 -9.44 -24.58 51.42
CA ILE A 175 -8.94 -25.94 51.27
C ILE A 175 -10.03 -26.94 51.65
N ASP A 176 -10.20 -27.98 50.82
CA ASP A 176 -11.09 -29.08 51.11
C ASP A 176 -10.41 -30.11 52.01
N GLU A 177 -10.72 -30.07 53.30
CA GLU A 177 -10.31 -31.10 54.26
C GLU A 177 -11.08 -32.43 54.11
N GLY A 178 -12.05 -32.52 53.19
CA GLY A 178 -12.80 -33.75 52.91
C GLY A 178 -13.83 -34.15 53.99
N LYS A 179 -14.09 -33.28 54.98
CA LYS A 179 -14.93 -33.59 56.15
C LYS A 179 -16.42 -33.21 56.04
N ASN A 180 -16.83 -32.50 54.99
CA ASN A 180 -18.16 -31.88 54.89
C ASN A 180 -18.93 -32.33 53.64
N THR A 181 -19.17 -33.63 53.49
CA THR A 181 -20.28 -34.08 52.64
C THR A 181 -21.56 -34.09 53.49
N PRO A 182 -22.59 -33.30 53.13
CA PRO A 182 -23.89 -33.42 53.78
C PRO A 182 -24.35 -34.87 53.69
N ARG A 183 -24.80 -35.43 54.82
CA ARG A 183 -25.42 -36.76 54.80
C ARG A 183 -26.58 -36.73 53.79
N PRO A 184 -26.62 -37.65 52.81
CA PRO A 184 -27.73 -37.72 51.87
C PRO A 184 -29.05 -37.77 52.63
N ASP A 185 -29.98 -36.90 52.25
CA ASP A 185 -31.32 -36.85 52.83
C ASP A 185 -32.05 -38.16 52.47
N PRO A 186 -32.38 -39.02 53.44
CA PRO A 186 -33.05 -40.30 53.20
C PRO A 186 -34.43 -40.12 52.54
N THR A 187 -35.01 -38.92 52.57
CA THR A 187 -36.32 -38.63 51.99
C THR A 187 -36.26 -38.26 50.51
N GLN A 188 -35.07 -37.95 49.97
CA GLN A 188 -34.88 -37.60 48.56
C GLN A 188 -34.61 -38.82 47.66
N GLY A 189 -35.46 -39.83 47.76
CA GLY A 189 -35.51 -40.93 46.78
C GLY A 189 -34.38 -41.96 46.87
N GLY A 190 -33.54 -41.91 47.90
CA GLY A 190 -32.64 -43.01 48.27
C GLY A 190 -33.42 -44.15 48.90
N GLY A 191 -34.25 -44.84 48.09
CA GLY A 191 -34.90 -46.07 48.50
C GLY A 191 -33.88 -47.01 49.11
N GLN A 192 -34.25 -47.66 50.21
CA GLN A 192 -33.45 -48.68 50.89
C GLN A 192 -33.20 -49.86 49.94
N GLY A 193 -32.30 -49.69 49.00
CA GLY A 193 -31.69 -50.74 48.21
C GLY A 193 -30.73 -51.47 49.14
N ARG A 194 -31.26 -52.48 49.86
CA ARG A 194 -30.42 -53.63 50.22
C ARG A 194 -29.62 -53.99 48.96
N PRO A 195 -28.29 -54.22 49.05
CA PRO A 195 -27.52 -54.56 47.87
C PRO A 195 -28.07 -55.86 47.32
N SER A 196 -28.90 -55.80 46.26
CA SER A 196 -29.30 -57.00 45.56
C SER A 196 -28.04 -57.47 44.85
N LYS A 197 -27.44 -58.53 45.38
CA LYS A 197 -26.57 -59.34 44.56
C LYS A 197 -27.38 -59.70 43.32
N ALA A 198 -26.80 -59.58 42.14
CA ALA A 198 -27.52 -59.68 40.85
C ALA A 198 -28.44 -60.92 40.74
N ALA A 199 -28.15 -61.99 41.49
CA ALA A 199 -28.99 -63.17 41.62
C ALA A 199 -30.41 -62.91 42.19
N ASP A 200 -30.53 -62.03 43.19
CA ASP A 200 -31.81 -61.75 43.85
C ASP A 200 -32.75 -60.92 42.96
N GLY A 201 -32.18 -60.04 42.14
CA GLY A 201 -32.92 -59.27 41.14
C GLY A 201 -33.46 -60.14 40.00
N LEU A 202 -32.67 -61.13 39.55
CA LEU A 202 -33.08 -62.06 38.50
C LEU A 202 -34.21 -62.99 38.98
N ALA A 203 -34.10 -63.52 40.21
CA ALA A 203 -35.11 -64.40 40.80
C ALA A 203 -36.43 -63.68 41.13
N GLU A 204 -36.39 -62.39 41.46
CA GLU A 204 -37.58 -61.56 41.64
C GLU A 204 -38.25 -61.23 40.29
N ALA A 205 -37.44 -60.98 39.24
CA ALA A 205 -37.93 -60.71 37.89
C ALA A 205 -38.59 -61.94 37.24
N GLU A 206 -38.01 -63.14 37.38
CA GLU A 206 -38.60 -64.37 36.88
C GLU A 206 -39.93 -64.71 37.59
N ARG A 207 -40.04 -64.46 38.90
CA ARG A 207 -41.29 -64.67 39.64
C ARG A 207 -42.40 -63.71 39.21
N ARG A 208 -42.07 -62.46 38.88
CA ARG A 208 -43.06 -61.45 38.46
C ARG A 208 -43.46 -61.56 37.01
N PHE A 209 -42.52 -61.84 36.11
CA PHE A 209 -42.76 -61.78 34.66
C PHE A 209 -42.80 -63.16 33.97
N GLY A 210 -42.31 -64.22 34.61
CA GLY A 210 -42.35 -65.58 34.06
C GLY A 210 -43.75 -66.19 33.99
N LYS A 211 -44.69 -65.76 34.85
CA LYS A 211 -46.07 -66.27 34.89
C LYS A 211 -47.00 -65.71 33.80
N GLN A 212 -46.62 -64.67 33.07
CA GLN A 212 -47.50 -64.00 32.10
C GLN A 212 -47.44 -64.57 30.68
N ARG A 213 -46.62 -65.60 30.41
CA ARG A 213 -46.46 -66.21 29.07
C ARG A 213 -47.22 -67.53 28.84
N ALA A 214 -48.07 -67.97 29.76
CA ALA A 214 -48.76 -69.27 29.69
C ALA A 214 -50.28 -69.17 29.46
N GLY A 215 -50.78 -68.10 28.84
CA GLY A 215 -52.23 -67.89 28.69
C GLY A 215 -52.62 -67.12 27.43
N THR A 216 -52.35 -67.67 26.25
CA THR A 216 -53.04 -67.27 25.01
C THR A 216 -53.04 -68.43 24.01
N GLN A 217 -54.04 -69.31 24.12
CA GLN A 217 -54.63 -70.04 23.00
C GLN A 217 -56.09 -70.32 23.35
N GLN A 218 -57.00 -69.55 22.76
CA GLN A 218 -58.31 -70.00 22.29
C GLN A 218 -58.64 -69.22 21.02
#